data_AF-A0A7C7P2E9-F1
#
_entry.id   AF-A0A7C7P2E9-F1
#
_cell.length_a   1.000
_cell.length_b   1.000
_cell.length_c   1.000
_cell.angle_alpha   90.00
_cell.angle_beta   90.00
_cell.angle_gamma   90.00
#
_symmetry.space_group_name_H-M   'P 1'
#
loop_
_entity.id
_entity.type
_entity.pdbx_description
1 polymer ?
#
loop_
_entity_poly.entity_id
_entity_poly.type
_entity_poly.pdbx_seq_one_letter_code
_entity_poly.pdbx_strand_id
1 'polypeptide(L)' 'MNLLQQVIASPVALGHSMGGGAILVDLNYAQAGRYEAFWDGTDQSERHVASGIYFVQLTVNGLSRFRKMYVLK' A
#
# COMPACT_ATOMS: atom_id res chain seq x y z
N MET A 1 18.25 -8.65 -14.86
CA MET A 1 16.94 -9.32 -14.75
C MET A 1 15.88 -8.25 -14.91
N ASN A 2 15.12 -8.28 -16.01
CA ASN A 2 14.01 -7.33 -16.21
C ASN A 2 12.80 -7.87 -15.44
N LEU A 3 12.39 -7.16 -14.39
CA LEU A 3 11.17 -7.45 -13.66
C LEU A 3 10.14 -6.40 -14.06
N LEU A 4 9.10 -6.82 -14.78
CA LEU A 4 7.94 -5.97 -15.07
C LEU A 4 7.10 -5.88 -13.80
N GLN A 5 7.25 -4.79 -13.04
CA GLN A 5 6.35 -4.42 -11.95
C GLN A 5 5.61 -3.17 -12.35
N GLN A 6 4.28 -3.24 -12.38
CA GLN A 6 3.42 -2.08 -12.55
C GLN A 6 2.82 -1.74 -11.19
N VAL A 7 3.02 -0.51 -10.73
CA VAL A 7 2.31 0.02 -9.57
C VAL A 7 0.86 0.25 -9.99
N ILE A 8 -0.07 -0.40 -9.30
CA ILE A 8 -1.51 -0.29 -9.59
C ILE A 8 -2.24 0.70 -8.68
N ALA A 9 -1.74 0.92 -7.46
CA ALA A 9 -2.36 1.75 -6.43
C ALA A 9 -1.35 2.05 -5.30
N SER A 10 -1.67 3.07 -4.50
CA SER A 10 -0.95 3.42 -3.27
C SER A 10 -1.90 3.30 -2.08
N PRO A 11 -1.59 2.47 -1.06
CA PRO A 11 -2.40 2.39 0.15
C PRO A 11 -2.44 3.73 0.91
N VAL A 12 -3.45 3.87 1.76
CA VAL A 12 -3.57 5.00 2.70
C VAL A 12 -3.30 4.54 4.12
N ALA A 13 -2.72 5.41 4.95
CA ALA A 13 -2.60 5.16 6.38
C ALA A 13 -3.97 5.31 7.07
N LEU A 14 -4.34 4.35 7.93
CA LEU A 14 -5.54 4.45 8.76
C LEU A 14 -5.33 5.37 9.97
N GLY A 15 -4.09 5.51 10.43
CA GLY A 15 -3.70 6.40 11.52
C GLY A 15 -2.35 7.05 11.25
N HIS A 16 -2.35 8.38 11.15
CA HIS A 16 -1.15 9.21 11.03
C HIS A 16 -1.40 10.61 11.63
N SER A 17 -0.34 11.32 12.01
CA SER A 17 -0.45 12.68 12.58
C SER A 17 -1.08 13.70 11.62
N MET A 18 -1.03 13.43 10.31
CA MET A 18 -1.70 14.22 9.27
C MET A 18 -3.20 13.89 9.13
N GLY A 19 -3.72 12.89 9.85
CA GLY A 19 -5.08 12.37 9.70
C GLY A 19 -5.14 11.01 8.99
N GLY A 20 -6.28 10.32 9.13
CA GLY A 20 -6.57 9.08 8.40
C GLY A 20 -6.81 9.35 6.92
N GLY A 21 -6.37 8.44 6.05
CA GLY A 21 -6.51 8.59 4.59
C GLY A 21 -5.30 9.21 3.89
N ALA A 22 -4.23 9.56 4.62
CA ALA A 22 -2.99 10.04 4.00
C ALA A 22 -2.36 8.94 3.14
N ILE A 23 -1.93 9.28 1.92
CA ILE A 23 -1.20 8.36 1.03
C ILE A 23 0.06 7.87 1.74
N LEU A 24 0.29 6.57 1.78
CA LEU A 24 1.38 5.95 2.56
C LEU A 24 2.79 6.16 1.94
N VAL A 25 2.84 6.69 0.73
CA VAL A 25 4.10 6.98 0.02
C VAL A 25 4.78 8.20 0.66
N ASP A 26 6.06 8.05 0.99
CA ASP A 26 6.90 9.07 1.62
C ASP A 26 6.37 9.62 2.95
N LEU A 27 5.53 8.84 3.63
CA LEU A 27 4.96 9.20 4.93
C LEU A 27 5.98 8.93 6.05
N ASN A 28 6.29 9.97 6.84
CA ASN A 28 7.29 9.88 7.91
C ASN A 28 6.66 9.51 9.27
N TYR A 29 7.16 8.45 9.89
CA TYR A 29 6.75 8.01 11.23
C TYR A 29 7.85 8.30 12.25
N ALA A 30 7.60 9.24 13.18
CA ALA A 30 8.60 9.70 14.14
C ALA A 30 8.83 8.73 15.33
N GLN A 31 7.94 7.77 15.55
CA GLN A 31 8.00 6.84 16.67
C GLN A 31 7.87 5.40 16.16
N ALA A 32 8.49 4.46 16.88
CA ALA A 32 8.24 3.05 16.63
C ALA A 32 6.85 2.66 17.12
N GLY A 33 6.20 1.73 16.43
CA GLY A 33 4.86 1.29 16.81
C GLY A 33 4.19 0.42 15.76
N ARG A 34 2.93 0.09 16.02
CA ARG A 34 2.05 -0.59 15.07
C ARG A 34 1.28 0.46 14.28
N TYR A 35 1.41 0.40 12.96
CA TYR A 35 0.68 1.25 12.02
C TYR A 35 -0.09 0.38 11.05
N GLU A 36 -1.24 0.86 10.63
CA GLU A 36 -2.13 0.16 9.72
C GLU A 36 -2.32 0.98 8.45
N ALA A 37 -2.27 0.29 7.33
CA ALA A 37 -2.54 0.86 6.02
C ALA A 37 -3.67 0.06 5.37
N PHE A 38 -4.43 0.74 4.52
CA PHE A 38 -5.60 0.20 3.87
C PHE A 38 -5.54 0.45 2.37
N TRP A 39 -6.00 -0.55 1.63
CA TRP A 39 -6.27 -0.46 0.21
C TRP A 39 -7.67 -1.01 -0.02
N ASP A 40 -8.49 -0.25 -0.71
CA ASP A 40 -9.91 -0.50 -0.99
C ASP A 40 -10.16 -1.38 -2.21
N GLY A 41 -9.10 -1.81 -2.90
CA GLY A 41 -9.22 -2.62 -4.11
C GLY A 41 -9.47 -1.82 -5.38
N THR A 42 -9.18 -0.51 -5.40
CA THR A 42 -9.19 0.29 -6.65
C THR A 42 -7.80 0.53 -7.21
N ASP A 43 -7.72 0.78 -8.52
CA ASP A 43 -6.52 1.28 -9.18
C ASP A 43 -6.34 2.80 -9.00
N GLN A 44 -5.26 3.37 -9.55
CA GLN A 44 -5.00 4.82 -9.55
C GLN A 44 -6.05 5.66 -10.28
N SER A 45 -6.92 5.05 -11.07
CA SER A 45 -8.05 5.71 -11.74
C SER A 45 -9.37 5.49 -10.99
N GLU A 46 -9.31 5.06 -9.72
CA GLU A 46 -10.45 4.78 -8.84
C GLU A 46 -11.37 3.66 -9.35
N ARG A 47 -10.86 2.79 -10.25
CA ARG A 47 -11.62 1.64 -10.75
C ARG A 47 -11.31 0.41 -9.92
N HIS A 48 -12.34 -0.36 -9.57
CA HIS A 48 -12.14 -1.66 -8.94
C HIS A 48 -11.27 -2.59 -9.80
N VAL A 49 -10.27 -3.18 -9.17
CA VAL A 49 -9.40 -4.15 -9.82
C VAL A 49 -10.13 -5.50 -10.00
N ALA A 50 -9.56 -6.37 -10.84
CA ALA A 50 -10.07 -7.72 -11.01
C ALA A 50 -9.87 -8.56 -9.74
N SER A 51 -10.68 -9.62 -9.57
CA SER A 51 -10.39 -10.62 -8.54
C SER A 51 -9.04 -11.28 -8.85
N GLY A 52 -8.20 -11.47 -7.83
CA GLY A 52 -6.85 -11.99 -8.04
C GLY A 52 -5.91 -11.79 -6.87
N ILE A 53 -4.65 -12.15 -7.10
CA ILE A 53 -3.57 -11.97 -6.14
C ILE A 53 -2.78 -10.72 -6.51
N TYR A 54 -2.63 -9.83 -5.54
CA TYR A 54 -1.84 -8.62 -5.65
C TYR A 54 -0.69 -8.66 -4.65
N PHE A 55 0.39 -7.96 -4.93
CA PHE A 55 1.52 -7.85 -4.04
C PHE A 55 1.63 -6.42 -3.53
N VAL A 56 1.66 -6.27 -2.21
CA VAL A 56 2.01 -5.01 -1.56
C VAL A 56 3.47 -5.07 -1.16
N GLN A 57 4.25 -4.07 -1.58
CA GLN A 57 5.60 -3.84 -1.12
C GLN A 57 5.60 -2.66 -0.15
N LEU A 58 6.13 -2.88 1.05
CA LEU A 58 6.37 -1.81 2.03
C LEU A 58 7.88 -1.64 2.19
N THR A 59 8.37 -0.44 1.94
CA THR A 59 9.77 -0.06 2.13
C THR A 59 9.88 0.93 3.27
N VAL A 60 10.65 0.60 4.31
CA VAL A 60 10.94 1.50 5.44
C VAL A 60 12.45 1.55 5.63
N ASN A 61 13.04 2.75 5.60
CA ASN A 61 14.48 2.97 5.76
C ASN A 61 15.33 2.03 4.87
N GLY A 62 14.93 1.87 3.60
CA GLY A 62 15.62 1.00 2.62
C GLY A 62 15.33 -0.50 2.75
N LEU A 63 14.61 -0.95 3.78
CA LEU A 63 14.22 -2.34 3.96
C LEU A 63 12.84 -2.60 3.36
N SER A 64 12.78 -3.50 2.38
CA SER A 64 11.52 -3.93 1.75
C SER A 64 10.94 -5.20 2.39
N ARG A 65 9.62 -5.26 2.48
CA ARG A 65 8.84 -6.46 2.77
C ARG A 65 7.68 -6.56 1.78
N PHE A 66 7.34 -7.80 1.41
CA PHE A 66 6.24 -8.09 0.50
C PHE A 66 5.12 -8.83 1.23
N ARG A 67 3.87 -8.51 0.90
CA ARG A 67 2.68 -9.25 1.32
C ARG A 67 1.81 -9.56 0.11
N LYS A 68 1.28 -10.79 0.07
CA LYS A 68 0.21 -11.16 -0.87
C LYS A 68 -1.12 -10.68 -0.32
N MET A 69 -1.92 -10.08 -1.19
CA MET A 69 -3.30 -9.68 -0.95
C MET A 69 -4.21 -10.42 -1.92
N TYR A 70 -5.40 -10.79 -1.46
CA TYR A 70 -6.41 -11.44 -2.28
C TYR A 70 -7.57 -10.47 -2.44
N VAL A 71 -7.92 -10.15 -3.68
CA VAL A 71 -9.14 -9.41 -4.00
C VAL A 71 -10.15 -10.44 -4.50
N LEU A 72 -11.29 -10.50 -3.83
CA LEU A 72 -12.43 -11.33 -4.19
C LEU A 72 -13.60 -10.41 -4.51
N LYS A 73 -14.40 -10.77 -5.51
CA LYS A 73 -15.66 -10.10 -5.84
C LYS A 73 -16.83 -10.88 -5.26
#